data_AF-A0A421DJK0-F1
#
_entry.id   AF-A0A421DJK0-F1
#
_cell.length_a   1.000
_cell.length_b   1.000
_cell.length_c   1.000
_cell.angle_alpha   90.00
_cell.angle_beta   90.00
_cell.angle_gamma   90.00
#
_symmetry.space_group_name_H-M   'P 1'
#
loop_
_entity.id
_entity.type
_entity.pdbx_description
1 polymer ?
#
loop_
_entity_poly.entity_id
_entity_poly.type
_entity_poly.pdbx_seq_one_letter_code
_entity_poly.pdbx_strand_id
1 'polypeptide(L)'
;MNNLINRLARSRHSIVDLLVLISEIEGQLMVAEAFNKLGINSEHDDGDLTSHDYRVFNIAHDLGEALYLDFIPESYRVHFDDVISLGMKVGEGYWQPSFQNGLNEAAHTLSELSNEGQDVDEYIEYLAHH
;
A
#
# COMPACT_ATOMS: atom_id res chain seq x y z
N MET A 1 2.78 7.85 -12.87
CA MET A 1 1.53 7.16 -12.51
C MET A 1 1.46 7.32 -11.01
N ASN A 2 0.47 8.03 -10.47
CA ASN A 2 0.48 8.49 -9.08
C ASN A 2 0.13 7.31 -8.15
N ASN A 3 1.09 6.38 -7.98
CA ASN A 3 0.91 5.17 -7.19
C ASN A 3 0.86 5.52 -5.69
N LEU A 4 0.15 4.75 -4.88
CA LEU A 4 -0.03 5.03 -3.46
C LEU A 4 1.32 5.11 -2.74
N ILE A 5 2.31 4.29 -3.13
CA ILE A 5 3.68 4.36 -2.60
C ILE A 5 4.32 5.76 -2.78
N ASN A 6 4.13 6.43 -3.92
CA ASN A 6 4.66 7.77 -4.17
C ASN A 6 3.98 8.84 -3.30
N ARG A 7 2.70 8.61 -2.96
CA ARG A 7 1.95 9.47 -2.03
C ARG A 7 2.44 9.26 -0.60
N LEU A 8 2.68 8.00 -0.21
CA LEU A 8 3.24 7.65 1.10
C LEU A 8 4.63 8.27 1.28
N ALA A 9 5.51 8.12 0.26
CA ALA A 9 6.84 8.73 0.24
C ALA A 9 6.79 10.25 0.45
N ARG A 10 5.91 10.98 -0.26
CA ARG A 10 5.73 12.44 -0.07
C ARG A 10 5.24 12.81 1.32
N SER A 11 4.33 12.00 1.87
CA SER A 11 3.71 12.28 3.16
C SER A 11 4.64 12.00 4.35
N ARG A 12 5.78 11.32 4.16
CA ARG A 12 6.71 10.92 5.24
C ARG A 12 7.19 12.09 6.11
N HIS A 13 7.22 13.31 5.55
CA HIS A 13 7.67 14.52 6.25
C HIS A 13 6.54 15.36 6.86
N SER A 14 5.27 14.97 6.65
CA SER A 14 4.09 15.70 7.11
C SER A 14 3.09 14.74 7.72
N ILE A 15 2.99 14.78 9.05
CA ILE A 15 2.08 13.88 9.76
C ILE A 15 0.61 14.09 9.37
N VAL A 16 0.23 15.33 9.10
CA VAL A 16 -1.14 15.64 8.67
C VAL A 16 -1.42 14.96 7.34
N ASP A 17 -0.50 15.05 6.38
CA ASP A 17 -0.67 14.43 5.06
C ASP A 17 -0.67 12.90 5.17
N LEU A 18 0.15 12.33 6.06
CA LEU A 18 0.17 10.89 6.31
C LEU A 18 -1.16 10.39 6.87
N LEU A 19 -1.71 11.08 7.89
CA LEU A 19 -2.99 10.70 8.49
C LEU A 19 -4.17 10.88 7.51
N VAL A 20 -4.14 11.92 6.69
CA VAL A 20 -5.10 12.10 5.59
C VAL A 20 -5.02 10.91 4.64
N LEU A 21 -3.81 10.52 4.23
CA LEU A 21 -3.61 9.41 3.31
C LEU A 21 -4.05 8.07 3.90
N ILE A 22 -3.73 7.79 5.17
CA ILE A 22 -4.20 6.59 5.90
C ILE A 22 -5.74 6.56 5.93
N SER A 23 -6.38 7.69 6.24
CA SER A 23 -7.85 7.79 6.26
C SER A 23 -8.47 7.56 4.87
N GLU A 24 -7.82 8.03 3.81
CA GLU A 24 -8.25 7.76 2.45
C GLU A 24 -8.13 6.28 2.08
N ILE A 25 -7.06 5.61 2.50
CA ILE A 25 -6.88 4.16 2.29
C ILE A 25 -7.98 3.39 3.02
N GLU A 26 -8.21 3.71 4.30
CA GLU A 26 -9.29 3.11 5.09
C GLU A 26 -10.64 3.25 4.38
N GLY A 27 -10.97 4.46 3.92
CA GLY A 27 -12.21 4.71 3.17
C GLY A 27 -12.32 3.90 1.89
N GLN A 28 -11.21 3.69 1.15
CA GLN A 28 -11.19 2.85 -0.04
C GLN A 28 -11.46 1.38 0.29
N LEU A 29 -10.88 0.86 1.37
CA LEU A 29 -11.12 -0.50 1.83
C LEU A 29 -12.57 -0.70 2.28
N MET A 30 -13.15 0.27 3.00
CA MET A 30 -14.56 0.25 3.39
C MET A 30 -15.50 0.24 2.17
N VAL A 31 -15.18 1.02 1.13
CA VAL A 31 -15.95 1.02 -0.12
C VAL A 31 -15.86 -0.33 -0.83
N ALA A 32 -14.66 -0.90 -0.93
CA ALA A 32 -14.46 -2.23 -1.51
C ALA A 32 -15.24 -3.30 -0.74
N GLU A 33 -15.19 -3.28 0.60
CA GLU A 33 -15.97 -4.19 1.44
C GLU A 33 -17.48 -4.05 1.19
N ALA A 34 -17.98 -2.82 1.07
CA ALA A 34 -19.39 -2.56 0.80
C ALA A 34 -19.81 -3.11 -0.57
N PHE A 35 -19.00 -2.93 -1.61
CA PHE A 35 -19.28 -3.48 -2.94
C PHE A 35 -19.29 -5.00 -2.95
N ASN A 36 -18.31 -5.64 -2.28
CA ASN A 36 -18.26 -7.09 -2.14
C ASN A 36 -19.52 -7.62 -1.42
N LYS A 37 -19.94 -6.97 -0.32
CA LYS A 37 -21.16 -7.34 0.42
C LYS A 37 -22.45 -7.15 -0.39
N LEU A 38 -22.51 -6.13 -1.23
CA LEU A 38 -23.70 -5.79 -2.03
C LEU A 38 -23.72 -6.48 -3.41
N GLY A 39 -22.64 -7.17 -3.80
CA GLY A 39 -22.52 -7.78 -5.12
C GLY A 39 -22.51 -6.75 -6.27
N ILE A 40 -22.01 -5.53 -5.99
CA ILE A 40 -21.96 -4.44 -6.97
C ILE A 40 -20.64 -4.52 -7.74
N ASN A 41 -20.68 -4.35 -9.06
CA ASN A 41 -19.51 -4.40 -9.95
C ASN A 41 -18.71 -5.71 -9.83
N SER A 42 -19.43 -6.82 -9.68
CA SER A 42 -18.90 -8.19 -9.71
C SER A 42 -18.64 -8.68 -11.14
N GLU A 43 -18.33 -7.78 -12.08
CA GLU A 43 -17.78 -8.22 -13.36
C GLU A 43 -16.34 -8.63 -13.09
N HIS A 44 -16.14 -9.94 -13.09
CA HIS A 44 -14.85 -10.56 -12.87
C HIS A 44 -14.09 -10.56 -14.20
N ASP A 45 -12.81 -10.27 -14.14
CA ASP A 45 -11.93 -10.48 -15.28
C ASP A 45 -11.58 -11.97 -15.46
N ASP A 46 -10.72 -12.28 -16.42
CA ASP A 46 -10.26 -13.65 -16.69
C ASP A 46 -9.54 -14.31 -15.48
N GLY A 47 -9.15 -13.53 -14.47
CA GLY A 47 -8.52 -13.96 -13.23
C GLY A 47 -9.48 -14.15 -12.05
N ASP A 48 -10.79 -14.03 -12.28
CA ASP A 48 -11.81 -14.03 -11.23
C ASP A 48 -11.61 -12.90 -10.20
N LEU A 49 -11.05 -11.76 -10.64
CA LEU A 49 -10.87 -10.57 -9.82
C LEU A 49 -11.74 -9.42 -10.35
N THR A 50 -12.37 -8.70 -9.42
CA THR A 50 -13.06 -7.46 -9.76
C THR A 50 -12.09 -6.29 -9.77
N SER A 51 -12.48 -5.18 -10.40
CA SER A 51 -11.71 -3.92 -10.31
C SER A 51 -11.47 -3.45 -8.86
N HIS A 52 -12.31 -3.85 -7.91
CA HIS A 52 -12.14 -3.56 -6.49
C HIS A 52 -11.08 -4.45 -5.87
N ASP A 53 -11.01 -5.72 -6.25
CA ASP A 53 -9.97 -6.63 -5.78
C ASP A 53 -8.58 -6.17 -6.25
N TYR A 54 -8.46 -5.69 -7.49
CA TYR A 54 -7.22 -5.07 -7.97
C TYR A 54 -6.80 -3.85 -7.15
N ARG A 55 -7.77 -3.04 -6.71
CA ARG A 55 -7.48 -1.88 -5.88
C ARG A 55 -7.01 -2.29 -4.49
N VAL A 56 -7.65 -3.29 -3.89
CA VAL A 56 -7.25 -3.86 -2.59
C VAL A 56 -5.88 -4.53 -2.71
N PHE A 57 -5.61 -5.23 -3.82
CA PHE A 57 -4.30 -5.82 -4.15
C PHE A 57 -3.20 -4.75 -4.17
N ASN A 58 -3.40 -3.67 -4.94
CA ASN A 58 -2.42 -2.59 -5.04
C ASN A 58 -2.19 -1.92 -3.68
N ILE A 59 -3.27 -1.64 -2.93
CA ILE A 59 -3.15 -1.10 -1.56
C ILE A 59 -2.31 -2.03 -0.69
N ALA A 60 -2.59 -3.33 -0.67
CA ALA A 60 -1.85 -4.29 0.14
C ALA A 60 -0.35 -4.28 -0.22
N HIS A 61 -0.05 -4.30 -1.51
CA HIS A 61 1.31 -4.26 -2.05
C HIS A 61 2.05 -2.96 -1.67
N ASP A 62 1.46 -1.80 -1.95
CA ASP A 62 2.04 -0.48 -1.62
C ASP A 62 2.24 -0.27 -0.11
N LEU A 63 1.34 -0.79 0.74
CA LEU A 63 1.51 -0.75 2.20
C LEU A 63 2.65 -1.68 2.64
N GLY A 64 2.83 -2.83 1.99
CA GLY A 64 3.97 -3.71 2.22
C GLY A 64 5.29 -2.99 1.93
N GLU A 65 5.40 -2.36 0.76
CA GLU A 65 6.57 -1.56 0.40
C GLU A 65 6.84 -0.43 1.41
N ALA A 66 5.82 0.38 1.70
CA ALA A 66 5.95 1.52 2.60
C ALA A 66 6.35 1.11 4.02
N LEU A 67 5.90 -0.06 4.46
CA LEU A 67 6.31 -0.62 5.75
C LEU A 67 7.79 -1.00 5.75
N TYR A 68 8.27 -1.65 4.68
CA TYR A 68 9.68 -2.05 4.58
C TYR A 68 10.61 -0.84 4.48
N LEU A 69 10.18 0.21 3.77
CA LEU A 69 10.92 1.46 3.59
C LEU A 69 10.81 2.43 4.78
N ASP A 70 10.17 2.01 5.88
CA ASP A 70 10.00 2.78 7.12
C ASP A 70 9.34 4.16 6.92
N PHE A 71 8.33 4.23 6.05
CA PHE A 71 7.60 5.49 5.79
C PHE A 71 6.66 5.89 6.93
N ILE A 72 6.36 4.97 7.84
CA ILE A 72 5.36 5.14 8.89
C ILE A 72 6.08 5.33 10.23
N PRO A 73 6.06 6.54 10.81
CA PRO A 73 6.68 6.76 12.12
C PRO A 73 6.00 5.90 13.19
N GLU A 74 6.80 5.35 14.10
CA GLU A 74 6.36 4.43 15.16
C GLU A 74 5.17 4.98 15.98
N SER A 75 5.15 6.29 16.27
CA SER A 75 4.06 6.94 17.02
C SER A 75 2.69 6.87 16.36
N TYR A 76 2.63 6.55 15.07
CA TYR A 76 1.38 6.45 14.28
C TYR A 76 1.16 5.05 13.72
N ARG A 77 2.02 4.10 14.09
CA ARG A 77 1.97 2.73 13.61
C ARG A 77 0.62 2.06 13.88
N VAL A 78 -0.03 2.39 14.98
CA VAL A 78 -1.37 1.90 15.33
C VAL A 78 -2.41 2.17 14.22
N HIS A 79 -2.41 3.36 13.61
CA HIS A 79 -3.38 3.69 12.55
C HIS A 79 -3.11 2.90 11.27
N PHE A 80 -1.84 2.62 11.01
CA PHE A 80 -1.43 1.80 9.89
C PHE A 80 -1.79 0.33 10.10
N ASP A 81 -1.56 -0.20 11.31
CA ASP A 81 -1.92 -1.57 11.67
C ASP A 81 -3.45 -1.79 11.66
N ASP A 82 -4.24 -0.76 12.01
CA ASP A 82 -5.69 -0.75 11.88
C ASP A 82 -6.12 -0.91 10.41
N VAL A 83 -5.48 -0.16 9.49
CA VAL A 83 -5.72 -0.26 8.05
C VAL A 83 -5.31 -1.64 7.51
N ILE A 84 -4.16 -2.19 7.93
CA ILE A 84 -3.77 -3.56 7.57
C ILE A 84 -4.83 -4.57 8.04
N SER A 85 -5.28 -4.44 9.28
CA SER A 85 -6.29 -5.33 9.86
C SER A 85 -7.63 -5.25 9.13
N LEU A 86 -8.02 -4.07 8.66
CA LEU A 86 -9.18 -3.91 7.78
C LEU A 86 -8.93 -4.59 6.43
N GLY A 87 -7.79 -4.31 5.80
CA GLY A 87 -7.40 -4.88 4.52
C GLY A 87 -7.41 -6.40 4.49
N MET A 88 -6.87 -7.05 5.54
CA MET A 88 -6.89 -8.51 5.69
C MET A 88 -8.31 -9.09 5.71
N LYS A 89 -9.29 -8.35 6.24
CA LYS A 89 -10.70 -8.77 6.24
C LYS A 89 -11.36 -8.57 4.88
N VAL A 90 -11.02 -7.49 4.18
CA VAL A 90 -11.61 -7.15 2.87
C VAL A 90 -11.05 -8.04 1.76
N GLY A 91 -9.73 -8.24 1.74
CA GLY A 91 -9.02 -9.04 0.75
C GLY A 91 -8.69 -10.45 1.22
N GLU A 92 -9.65 -11.13 1.85
CA GLU A 92 -9.43 -12.50 2.33
C GLU A 92 -8.92 -13.41 1.19
N GLY A 93 -7.81 -14.10 1.44
CA GLY A 93 -7.17 -15.01 0.47
C GLY A 93 -6.11 -14.37 -0.44
N TYR A 94 -6.14 -13.06 -0.68
CA TYR A 94 -5.17 -12.40 -1.58
C TYR A 94 -4.42 -11.21 -0.96
N TRP A 95 -4.90 -10.64 0.15
CA TRP A 95 -4.21 -9.54 0.85
C TRP A 95 -2.79 -9.93 1.27
N GLN A 96 -2.65 -11.04 2.00
CA GLN A 96 -1.37 -11.46 2.57
C GLN A 96 -0.30 -11.73 1.51
N PRO A 97 -0.57 -12.47 0.42
CA PRO A 97 0.40 -12.62 -0.68
C PRO A 97 0.83 -11.28 -1.28
N SER A 98 -0.12 -10.36 -1.50
CA SER A 98 0.15 -9.05 -2.12
C SER A 98 1.01 -8.17 -1.22
N PHE A 99 0.68 -8.12 0.07
CA PHE A 99 1.44 -7.41 1.08
C PHE A 99 2.87 -7.96 1.21
N GLN A 100 3.00 -9.29 1.23
CA GLN A 100 4.32 -9.94 1.27
C GLN A 100 5.12 -9.65 0.00
N ASN A 101 4.46 -9.57 -1.16
CA ASN A 101 5.14 -9.20 -2.40
C ASN A 101 5.72 -7.78 -2.31
N GLY A 102 4.96 -6.81 -1.79
CA GLY A 102 5.47 -5.45 -1.57
C GLY A 102 6.69 -5.41 -0.63
N LEU A 103 6.66 -6.16 0.47
CA LEU A 103 7.83 -6.30 1.36
C LEU A 103 9.05 -6.85 0.60
N ASN A 104 8.86 -7.87 -0.23
CA ASN A 104 9.93 -8.52 -0.97
C ASN A 104 10.49 -7.62 -2.08
N GLU A 105 9.63 -6.89 -2.77
CA GLU A 105 10.04 -5.95 -3.83
C GLU A 105 10.86 -4.80 -3.24
N ALA A 106 10.39 -4.17 -2.16
CA ALA A 106 11.19 -3.16 -1.47
C ALA A 106 12.54 -3.70 -0.97
N ALA A 107 12.55 -4.91 -0.40
CA ALA A 107 13.79 -5.57 0.02
C ALA A 107 14.76 -5.81 -1.15
N HIS A 108 14.23 -6.25 -2.29
CA HIS A 108 15.00 -6.49 -3.49
C HIS A 108 15.57 -5.17 -4.04
N THR A 109 14.75 -4.13 -4.17
CA THR A 109 15.18 -2.80 -4.62
C THR A 109 16.28 -2.24 -3.72
N LEU A 110 16.13 -2.27 -2.39
CA LEU A 110 17.19 -1.79 -1.50
C LEU A 110 18.49 -2.60 -1.65
N SER A 111 18.40 -3.91 -1.89
CA SER A 111 19.58 -4.73 -2.16
C SER A 111 20.27 -4.34 -3.46
N GLU A 112 19.51 -4.02 -4.51
CA GLU A 112 20.07 -3.58 -5.80
C GLU A 112 20.74 -2.22 -5.68
N LEU A 113 20.07 -1.23 -5.06
CA LEU A 113 20.63 0.09 -4.79
C LEU A 113 21.97 -0.03 -4.01
N SER A 114 21.99 -0.88 -2.98
CA SER A 114 23.21 -1.10 -2.19
C SER A 114 24.33 -1.75 -3.01
N ASN A 115 24.03 -2.66 -3.94
CA ASN A 115 25.02 -3.29 -4.81
C ASN A 115 25.60 -2.30 -5.83
N GLU A 116 24.79 -1.33 -6.26
CA GLU A 116 25.20 -0.26 -7.19
C GLU A 116 25.84 0.93 -6.48
N GLY A 117 25.86 0.95 -5.15
CA GLY A 117 26.39 2.05 -4.35
C GLY A 117 25.53 3.31 -4.40
N GLN A 118 24.23 3.15 -4.67
CA GLN A 118 23.25 4.23 -4.72
C GLN A 118 22.69 4.53 -3.32
N ASP A 119 22.28 5.78 -3.12
CA ASP A 119 21.69 6.23 -1.86
C ASP A 119 20.19 5.88 -1.80
N VAL A 120 19.78 5.25 -0.70
CA VAL A 120 18.38 4.92 -0.44
C VAL A 120 17.54 6.18 -0.25
N ASP A 121 18.10 7.24 0.33
CA ASP A 121 17.38 8.50 0.49
C ASP A 121 17.10 9.16 -0.86
N GLU A 122 18.04 9.09 -1.83
CA GLU A 122 17.80 9.55 -3.21
C GLU A 122 16.67 8.77 -3.90
N TYR A 123 16.59 7.45 -3.66
CA TYR A 123 15.49 6.64 -4.18
C TYR A 123 14.14 7.03 -3.56
N ILE A 124 14.09 7.26 -2.25
CA ILE A 124 12.84 7.70 -1.60
C ILE A 124 12.44 9.10 -2.07
N GLU A 125 13.40 10.01 -2.28
CA GLU A 125 13.13 11.31 -2.91
C GLU A 125 12.61 11.15 -4.34
N TYR A 126 13.18 10.23 -5.12
CA TYR A 126 12.68 9.91 -6.46
C TYR A 126 11.21 9.48 -6.43
N LEU A 127 10.84 8.56 -5.51
CA LEU A 127 9.45 8.14 -5.29
C LEU A 127 8.55 9.31 -4.92
N ALA A 128 9.05 10.26 -4.12
CA ALA A 128 8.28 11.41 -3.71
C ALA A 128 8.01 12.40 -4.87
N HIS A 129 8.78 12.35 -5.95
CA HIS A 129 8.68 13.31 -7.06
C HIS A 129 8.00 12.76 -8.34
N HIS A 130 7.71 11.47 -8.42
CA HIS A 130 7.15 10.80 -9.63
C HIS A 130 5.82 10.08 -9.37
#